data_AF-A0A1I1UZN8-F1
#
_entry.id   AF-A0A1I1UZN8-F1
#
_cell.length_a   1.000
_cell.length_b   1.000
_cell.length_c   1.000
_cell.angle_alpha   90.00
_cell.angle_beta   90.00
_cell.angle_gamma   90.00
#
_symmetry.space_group_name_H-M   'P 1'
#
loop_
_entity.id
_entity.type
_entity.pdbx_description
1 polymer ?
#
loop_
_entity_poly.entity_id
_entity_poly.type
_entity_poly.pdbx_seq_one_letter_code
_entity_poly.pdbx_strand_id
1 'polypeptide(L)'
;MTTSDRPPAERYAARHLRRGWSCLLVFLAAGLALESLHGLKVAAYLDLDQAVRRHMWTLAHAHGALLGLVHLGLAATVRANPSLSTCSQGHVASVSLDLASVLLPLGFFLGGLWHYAGDPGLGVLLVPVGGALLVVAALLVLLGLRAAPEA
;
A
#
# COMPACT_ATOMS: atom_id res chain seq x y z
N MET A 1 25.93 -18.08 -0.95
CA MET A 1 25.49 -16.86 -1.68
C MET A 1 24.82 -15.92 -0.69
N THR A 2 25.59 -14.97 -0.14
CA THR A 2 25.09 -13.93 0.75
C THR A 2 24.20 -12.96 -0.03
N THR A 3 23.23 -12.31 0.61
CA THR A 3 22.28 -11.36 -0.04
C THR A 3 22.96 -10.19 -0.75
N SER A 4 24.26 -9.96 -0.51
CA SER A 4 25.10 -8.96 -1.18
C SER A 4 25.47 -9.29 -2.63
N ASP A 5 25.35 -10.55 -3.06
CA ASP A 5 25.91 -11.04 -4.34
C ASP A 5 24.91 -11.01 -5.51
N ARG A 6 23.66 -10.58 -5.25
CA ARG A 6 22.61 -10.55 -6.27
C ARG A 6 22.65 -9.26 -7.10
N PRO A 7 22.31 -9.32 -8.40
CA PRO A 7 22.14 -8.15 -9.24
C PRO A 7 21.20 -7.11 -8.60
N PRO A 8 21.42 -5.81 -8.83
CA PRO A 8 20.59 -4.73 -8.27
C PRO A 8 19.08 -4.94 -8.49
N ALA A 9 18.69 -5.36 -9.70
CA ALA A 9 17.31 -5.64 -10.07
C ALA A 9 16.68 -6.76 -9.24
N GLU A 10 17.42 -7.84 -8.98
CA GLU A 10 16.92 -8.95 -8.15
C GLU A 10 16.72 -8.53 -6.69
N ARG A 11 17.66 -7.76 -6.14
CA ARG A 11 17.56 -7.24 -4.76
C ARG A 11 16.37 -6.30 -4.62
N TYR A 12 16.20 -5.42 -5.61
CA TYR A 12 15.09 -4.49 -5.68
C TYR A 12 13.75 -5.23 -5.76
N ALA A 13 13.60 -6.16 -6.72
CA ALA A 13 12.40 -6.97 -6.86
C ALA A 13 12.11 -7.80 -5.62
N ALA A 14 13.12 -8.43 -5.00
CA ALA A 14 12.95 -9.21 -3.77
C ALA A 14 12.44 -8.36 -2.60
N ARG A 15 12.87 -7.10 -2.49
CA ARG A 15 12.36 -6.16 -1.49
C ARG A 15 10.87 -5.89 -1.68
N HIS A 16 10.44 -5.58 -2.92
CA HIS A 16 9.03 -5.32 -3.21
C HIS A 16 8.16 -6.58 -3.11
N LEU A 17 8.68 -7.76 -3.45
CA LEU A 17 8.00 -9.03 -3.20
C LEU A 17 7.73 -9.24 -1.70
N ARG A 18 8.77 -9.10 -0.86
CA ARG A 18 8.60 -9.25 0.58
C ARG A 18 7.60 -8.24 1.12
N ARG A 19 7.71 -6.96 0.74
CA ARG A 19 6.76 -5.92 1.16
C ARG A 19 5.34 -6.20 0.70
N GLY A 20 5.15 -6.61 -0.55
CA GLY A 20 3.85 -6.94 -1.11
C GLY A 20 3.17 -8.08 -0.35
N TRP A 21 3.88 -9.19 -0.15
CA TRP A 21 3.37 -10.32 0.65
C TRP A 21 3.17 -9.97 2.12
N SER A 22 4.03 -9.16 2.73
CA SER A 22 3.82 -8.66 4.10
C SER A 22 2.56 -7.80 4.20
N CYS A 23 2.32 -6.89 3.25
CA CYS A 23 1.09 -6.10 3.20
C CYS A 23 -0.13 -7.02 3.03
N LEU A 24 -0.09 -7.94 2.06
CA LEU A 24 -1.18 -8.89 1.84
C LEU A 24 -1.48 -9.71 3.09
N LEU A 25 -0.47 -10.24 3.78
CA LEU A 25 -0.68 -10.99 5.01
C LEU A 25 -1.38 -10.14 6.08
N VAL A 26 -0.90 -8.93 6.32
CA VAL A 26 -1.47 -8.01 7.32
C VAL A 26 -2.90 -7.63 6.95
N PHE A 27 -3.15 -7.24 5.70
CA PHE A 27 -4.45 -6.72 5.31
C PHE A 27 -5.46 -7.82 5.04
N LEU A 28 -5.09 -9.02 4.58
CA LEU A 28 -5.99 -10.17 4.55
C LEU A 28 -6.40 -10.58 5.97
N ALA A 29 -5.46 -10.61 6.92
CA ALA A 29 -5.80 -10.84 8.33
C ALA A 29 -6.72 -9.75 8.89
N ALA A 30 -6.49 -8.49 8.53
CA ALA A 30 -7.39 -7.38 8.89
C ALA A 30 -8.79 -7.57 8.28
N GLY A 31 -8.89 -7.97 7.00
CA GLY A 31 -10.16 -8.25 6.34
C GLY A 31 -10.94 -9.35 7.05
N LEU A 32 -10.27 -10.47 7.35
CA LEU A 32 -10.85 -11.56 8.12
C LEU A 32 -11.33 -11.10 9.51
N ALA A 33 -10.58 -10.22 10.18
CA ALA A 33 -10.99 -9.64 11.45
C ALA A 33 -12.24 -8.76 11.29
N LEU A 34 -12.30 -7.90 10.26
CA LEU A 34 -13.47 -7.06 9.98
C LEU A 34 -14.72 -7.89 9.65
N GLU A 35 -14.57 -8.95 8.86
CA GLU A 35 -15.65 -9.91 8.58
C GLU A 35 -16.09 -10.64 9.84
N SER A 36 -15.17 -11.00 10.73
CA SER A 36 -15.49 -11.62 12.02
C SER A 36 -16.26 -10.67 12.93
N LEU A 37 -15.86 -9.40 13.03
CA LEU A 37 -16.60 -8.37 13.78
C LEU A 37 -18.03 -8.21 13.22
N HIS A 38 -18.17 -8.29 11.89
CA HIS A 38 -19.46 -8.23 11.21
C HIS A 38 -20.31 -9.49 11.50
N GLY A 39 -19.76 -10.68 11.32
CA GLY A 39 -20.47 -11.96 11.48
C GLY A 39 -20.87 -12.22 12.94
N LEU A 40 -20.02 -11.84 13.90
CA LEU A 40 -20.29 -11.93 15.34
C LEU A 40 -21.14 -10.77 15.87
N LYS A 41 -21.51 -9.81 15.02
CA LYS A 41 -22.31 -8.64 15.36
C LYS A 41 -21.75 -7.84 16.54
N VAL A 42 -20.45 -7.59 16.53
CA VAL A 42 -19.80 -6.81 17.58
C VAL A 42 -20.30 -5.37 17.54
N ALA A 43 -20.96 -4.93 18.62
CA ALA A 43 -21.58 -3.60 18.75
C ALA A 43 -20.60 -2.45 18.43
N ALA A 44 -19.36 -2.54 18.94
CA ALA A 44 -18.28 -1.58 18.69
C ALA A 44 -17.91 -1.39 17.20
N TYR A 45 -18.43 -2.23 16.30
CA TYR A 45 -18.22 -2.14 14.86
C TYR A 45 -19.53 -1.99 14.04
N LEU A 46 -20.64 -2.58 14.50
CA LEU A 46 -21.91 -2.60 13.76
C LEU A 46 -22.94 -1.57 14.21
N ASP A 47 -22.82 -0.99 15.39
CA ASP A 47 -23.77 0.03 15.84
C ASP A 47 -23.79 1.22 14.86
N LEU A 48 -24.92 1.92 14.82
CA LEU A 48 -25.18 2.98 13.83
C LEU A 48 -24.19 4.15 13.94
N ASP A 49 -23.77 4.46 15.16
CA ASP A 49 -22.75 5.46 15.47
C ASP A 49 -21.34 5.05 15.00
N GLN A 50 -21.11 3.76 14.71
CA GLN A 50 -19.84 3.23 14.22
C GLN A 50 -19.75 3.14 12.69
N ALA A 51 -20.70 3.75 11.96
CA ALA A 51 -20.69 3.75 10.49
C ALA A 51 -19.38 4.31 9.90
N VAL A 52 -18.85 5.39 10.48
CA VAL A 52 -17.57 5.99 10.05
C VAL A 52 -16.40 5.05 10.30
N ARG A 53 -16.31 4.45 11.50
CA ARG A 53 -15.29 3.47 11.85
C ARG A 53 -15.29 2.31 10.86
N ARG A 54 -16.47 1.73 10.62
CA ARG A 54 -16.65 0.62 9.70
C ARG A 54 -16.20 0.98 8.30
N HIS A 55 -16.64 2.11 7.77
CA HIS A 55 -16.24 2.58 6.44
C HIS A 55 -14.72 2.81 6.35
N MET A 56 -14.14 3.52 7.32
CA MET A 56 -12.72 3.85 7.35
C MET A 56 -11.84 2.61 7.50
N TRP A 57 -12.23 1.64 8.32
CA TRP A 57 -11.49 0.39 8.47
C TRP A 57 -11.60 -0.50 7.23
N THR A 58 -12.76 -0.53 6.55
CA THR A 58 -12.88 -1.17 5.23
C THR A 58 -11.96 -0.52 4.20
N LEU A 59 -11.89 0.81 4.16
CA LEU A 59 -10.97 1.53 3.27
C LEU A 59 -9.50 1.23 3.58
N ALA A 60 -9.13 1.17 4.86
CA ALA A 60 -7.79 0.82 5.31
C ALA A 60 -7.40 -0.58 4.83
N HIS A 61 -8.27 -1.57 5.05
CA HIS A 61 -8.10 -2.93 4.56
C HIS A 61 -7.95 -2.98 3.03
N ALA A 62 -8.89 -2.39 2.31
CA ALA A 62 -8.94 -2.45 0.85
C ALA A 62 -7.69 -1.82 0.21
N HIS A 63 -7.31 -0.62 0.64
CA HIS A 63 -6.14 0.06 0.09
C HIS A 63 -4.83 -0.63 0.51
N GLY A 64 -4.75 -1.17 1.72
CA GLY A 64 -3.60 -1.93 2.16
C GLY A 64 -3.38 -3.21 1.34
N ALA A 65 -4.46 -3.96 1.07
CA ALA A 65 -4.42 -5.14 0.20
C ALA A 65 -4.05 -4.77 -1.25
N LEU A 66 -4.67 -3.72 -1.81
CA LEU A 66 -4.35 -3.20 -3.14
C LEU A 66 -2.88 -2.79 -3.24
N LEU A 67 -2.35 -2.03 -2.27
CA LEU A 67 -0.94 -1.62 -2.26
C LEU A 67 0.00 -2.82 -2.14
N GLY A 68 -0.40 -3.87 -1.43
CA GLY A 68 0.29 -5.16 -1.44
C GLY A 68 0.41 -5.74 -2.86
N LEU A 69 -0.69 -5.75 -3.62
CA LEU A 69 -0.66 -6.18 -5.02
C LEU A 69 0.19 -5.25 -5.91
N VAL A 70 0.13 -3.93 -5.70
CA VAL A 70 0.95 -2.96 -6.44
C VAL A 70 2.45 -3.18 -6.18
N HIS A 71 2.84 -3.53 -4.95
CA HIS A 71 4.21 -3.95 -4.64
C HIS A 71 4.63 -5.20 -5.43
N LEU A 72 3.77 -6.22 -5.51
CA LEU A 72 4.04 -7.41 -6.32
C LEU A 72 4.13 -7.06 -7.81
N GLY A 73 3.25 -6.17 -8.29
CA GLY A 73 3.27 -5.62 -9.65
C GLY A 73 4.60 -4.94 -9.96
N LEU A 74 5.07 -4.03 -9.11
CA LEU A 74 6.35 -3.35 -9.28
C LEU A 74 7.52 -4.34 -9.29
N ALA A 75 7.50 -5.37 -8.43
CA ALA A 75 8.53 -6.40 -8.46
C ALA A 75 8.56 -7.17 -9.79
N ALA A 76 7.38 -7.49 -10.35
CA ALA A 76 7.28 -8.11 -11.66
C ALA A 76 7.76 -7.16 -12.78
N THR A 77 7.38 -5.88 -12.73
CA THR A 77 7.79 -4.86 -13.70
C THR A 77 9.31 -4.70 -13.72
N VAL A 78 9.97 -4.65 -12.56
CA VAL A 78 11.45 -4.52 -12.47
C VAL A 78 12.17 -5.78 -12.96
N ARG A 79 11.59 -6.97 -12.77
CA ARG A 79 12.15 -8.21 -13.34
C ARG A 79 12.07 -8.21 -14.86
N ALA A 80 10.98 -7.71 -15.42
CA ALA A 80 10.81 -7.56 -16.87
C ALA A 80 11.65 -6.40 -17.45
N ASN A 81 11.89 -5.35 -16.65
CA ASN A 81 12.61 -4.15 -17.06
C ASN A 81 13.70 -3.80 -16.01
N PRO A 82 14.86 -4.49 -16.01
CA PRO A 82 15.89 -4.34 -14.99
C PRO A 82 16.47 -2.93 -14.87
N SER A 83 16.42 -2.11 -15.93
CA SER A 83 16.87 -0.72 -15.94
C SER A 83 16.13 0.17 -14.92
N LEU A 84 14.90 -0.18 -14.56
CA LEU A 84 14.15 0.51 -13.50
C LEU A 84 14.82 0.39 -12.13
N SER A 85 15.67 -0.61 -11.91
CA SER A 85 16.36 -0.78 -10.62
C SER A 85 17.56 0.15 -10.44
N THR A 86 18.04 0.76 -11.52
CA THR A 86 19.23 1.61 -11.53
C THR A 86 18.94 3.06 -11.91
N CYS A 87 17.78 3.36 -12.49
CA CYS A 87 17.39 4.73 -12.82
C CYS A 87 16.81 5.49 -11.62
N SER A 88 16.91 6.83 -11.66
CA SER A 88 16.42 7.70 -10.59
C SER A 88 14.90 7.63 -10.43
N GLN A 89 14.16 7.52 -11.55
CA GLN A 89 12.70 7.40 -11.53
C GLN A 89 12.26 6.16 -10.76
N GLY A 90 12.91 5.02 -11.00
CA GLY A 90 12.61 3.79 -10.29
C GLY A 90 12.87 3.91 -8.80
N HIS A 91 14.02 4.45 -8.40
CA HIS A 91 14.34 4.66 -6.98
C HIS A 91 13.28 5.52 -6.27
N VAL A 92 12.92 6.67 -6.85
CA VAL A 92 11.89 7.56 -6.27
C VAL A 92 10.53 6.85 -6.26
N ALA A 93 10.15 6.13 -7.33
CA ALA A 93 8.90 5.38 -7.36
C ALA A 93 8.80 4.33 -6.25
N SER A 94 9.89 3.61 -5.94
CA SER A 94 9.90 2.69 -4.80
C SER A 94 9.67 3.40 -3.49
N VAL A 95 10.38 4.50 -3.23
CA VAL A 95 10.26 5.22 -1.95
C VAL A 95 8.84 5.77 -1.80
N SER A 96 8.29 6.36 -2.87
CA SER A 96 6.91 6.86 -2.89
C SER A 96 5.90 5.74 -2.63
N LEU A 97 6.07 4.56 -3.26
CA LEU A 97 5.19 3.42 -3.03
C LEU A 97 5.31 2.86 -1.61
N ASP A 98 6.53 2.80 -1.05
CA ASP A 98 6.77 2.36 0.33
C ASP A 98 6.09 3.28 1.35
N LEU A 99 6.15 4.60 1.12
CA LEU A 99 5.49 5.56 1.98
C LEU A 99 3.97 5.52 1.80
N ALA A 100 3.48 5.39 0.57
CA ALA A 100 2.05 5.26 0.30
C ALA A 100 1.44 4.02 0.96
N SER A 101 2.15 2.88 0.95
CA SER A 101 1.70 1.61 1.57
C SER A 101 1.61 1.66 3.09
N VAL A 102 2.20 2.69 3.73
CA VAL A 102 2.01 2.98 5.14
C VAL A 102 0.95 4.06 5.34
N LEU A 103 1.11 5.22 4.70
CA LEU A 103 0.31 6.42 4.97
C LEU A 103 -1.18 6.24 4.62
N LEU A 104 -1.50 5.58 3.50
CA LEU A 104 -2.89 5.38 3.08
C LEU A 104 -3.66 4.49 4.07
N PRO A 105 -3.26 3.22 4.29
CA PRO A 105 -4.02 2.37 5.20
C PRO A 105 -3.97 2.86 6.65
N LEU A 106 -2.84 3.43 7.09
CA LEU A 106 -2.75 4.01 8.44
C LEU A 106 -3.67 5.22 8.59
N GLY A 107 -3.72 6.11 7.59
CA GLY A 107 -4.58 7.28 7.61
C GLY A 107 -6.06 6.93 7.71
N PHE A 108 -6.51 5.95 6.92
CA PHE A 108 -7.86 5.42 7.04
C PHE A 108 -8.11 4.75 8.39
N PHE A 109 -7.20 3.89 8.87
CA PHE A 109 -7.37 3.21 10.15
C PHE A 109 -7.49 4.19 11.32
N LEU A 110 -6.58 5.18 11.38
CA LEU A 110 -6.59 6.24 12.40
C LEU A 110 -7.81 7.16 12.27
N GLY A 111 -8.26 7.44 11.05
CA GLY A 111 -9.49 8.20 10.79
C GLY A 111 -10.75 7.47 11.31
N GLY A 112 -10.71 6.15 11.43
CA GLY A 112 -11.78 5.35 12.03
C GLY A 112 -11.67 5.14 13.55
N LEU A 113 -10.53 5.45 14.19
CA LEU A 113 -10.34 5.21 15.63
C LEU A 113 -11.12 6.20 16.49
N TRP A 114 -10.91 7.49 16.25
CA TRP A 114 -11.62 8.62 16.87
C TRP A 114 -12.35 9.38 15.77
N HIS A 115 -13.67 9.38 15.78
CA HIS A 115 -14.51 10.07 14.80
C HIS A 115 -15.44 11.06 15.52
N TYR A 116 -15.84 12.12 14.83
CA TYR A 116 -16.56 13.24 15.42
C TYR A 116 -17.80 13.56 14.59
N ALA A 117 -18.99 13.40 15.18
CA ALA A 117 -20.27 13.80 14.56
C ALA A 117 -20.51 13.28 13.12
N GLY A 118 -19.96 12.12 12.77
CA GLY A 118 -20.07 11.54 11.42
C GLY A 118 -18.85 11.78 10.51
N ASP A 119 -17.88 12.58 10.96
CA ASP A 119 -16.63 12.82 10.24
C ASP A 119 -15.48 11.94 10.75
N PRO A 120 -14.55 11.51 9.85
CA PRO A 120 -13.36 10.78 10.27
C PRO A 120 -12.44 11.64 11.13
N GLY A 121 -11.66 10.98 11.99
CA GLY A 121 -10.63 11.63 12.79
C GLY A 121 -9.50 12.23 11.96
N LEU A 122 -8.66 13.03 12.64
CA LEU A 122 -7.50 13.73 12.04
C LEU A 122 -6.51 12.80 11.33
N GLY A 123 -6.50 11.50 11.66
CA GLY A 123 -5.72 10.50 10.93
C GLY A 123 -5.98 10.47 9.43
N VAL A 124 -7.19 10.86 8.99
CA VAL A 124 -7.54 10.92 7.56
C VAL A 124 -6.65 11.89 6.77
N LEU A 125 -6.02 12.87 7.43
CA LEU A 125 -5.12 13.83 6.78
C LEU A 125 -3.85 13.18 6.19
N LEU A 126 -3.51 11.95 6.61
CA LEU A 126 -2.42 11.17 6.01
C LEU A 126 -2.80 10.64 4.62
N VAL A 127 -4.09 10.43 4.35
CA VAL A 127 -4.62 9.86 3.10
C VAL A 127 -4.25 10.69 1.87
N PRO A 128 -4.48 12.02 1.80
CA PRO A 128 -4.12 12.80 0.61
C PRO A 128 -2.61 12.77 0.33
N VAL A 129 -1.77 12.76 1.37
CA VAL A 129 -0.31 12.66 1.21
C VAL A 129 0.07 11.29 0.64
N GLY A 130 -0.47 10.21 1.22
CA GLY A 130 -0.23 8.85 0.72
C GLY A 130 -0.76 8.64 -0.70
N GLY A 131 -1.93 9.22 -1.03
CA GLY A 131 -2.52 9.18 -2.36
C GLY A 131 -1.67 9.90 -3.40
N ALA A 132 -1.17 11.10 -3.07
CA ALA A 132 -0.25 11.83 -3.95
C ALA A 132 1.04 11.04 -4.20
N LEU A 133 1.61 10.39 -3.17
CA LEU A 133 2.79 9.54 -3.32
C LEU A 133 2.52 8.32 -4.20
N LEU A 134 1.35 7.69 -4.09
CA LEU A 134 0.96 6.59 -4.98
C LEU A 134 0.88 7.04 -6.44
N VAL A 135 0.29 8.22 -6.70
CA VAL A 135 0.24 8.80 -8.05
C VAL A 135 1.65 9.08 -8.58
N VAL A 136 2.52 9.67 -7.77
CA VAL A 136 3.93 9.90 -8.13
C VAL A 136 4.64 8.59 -8.44
N ALA A 137 4.45 7.55 -7.63
CA ALA A 137 5.04 6.23 -7.88
C ALA A 137 4.60 5.66 -9.23
N ALA A 138 3.29 5.67 -9.52
CA ALA A 138 2.75 5.19 -10.79
C ALA A 138 3.28 5.98 -12.00
N LEU A 139 3.32 7.31 -11.90
CA LEU A 139 3.83 8.19 -12.95
C LEU A 139 5.32 7.92 -13.22
N LEU A 140 6.14 7.78 -12.18
CA LEU A 140 7.58 7.56 -12.35
C LEU A 140 7.91 6.17 -12.89
N VAL A 141 7.14 5.14 -12.53
CA VAL A 141 7.25 3.82 -13.18
C VAL A 141 6.95 3.95 -14.68
N LEU A 142 5.86 4.62 -15.04
CA LEU A 142 5.49 4.85 -16.45
C LEU A 142 6.59 5.60 -17.22
N LEU A 143 7.14 6.67 -16.64
CA LEU A 143 8.21 7.44 -17.27
C LEU A 143 9.52 6.64 -17.37
N GLY A 144 9.86 5.84 -16.34
CA GLY A 144 11.03 4.98 -16.35
C GLY A 144 10.95 3.89 -17.42
N LEU A 145 9.75 3.32 -17.65
CA LEU A 145 9.54 2.33 -18.71
C LEU A 145 9.71 2.92 -20.11
N ARG A 146 9.29 4.18 -20.34
CA ARG A 146 9.47 4.86 -21.63
C ARG A 146 10.92 5.22 -21.94
N ALA A 147 11.76 5.35 -20.91
CA ALA A 147 13.17 5.67 -21.06
C ALA A 147 14.04 4.43 -21.33
N ALA A 148 13.50 3.22 -21.18
CA ALA A 148 14.19 2.00 -21.56
C ALA A 148 14.17 1.90 -23.11
N PRO A 149 15.34 1.82 -23.78
CA PRO A 149 15.36 1.56 -25.21
C PRO A 149 14.64 0.24 -25.50
N GLU A 150 13.80 0.21 -26.54
CA GLU A 150 13.27 -1.03 -27.11
C GLU A 150 14.46 -1.93 -27.45
N ALA A 151 14.56 -3.08 -26.79
CA ALA A 151 15.64 -4.05 -26.97
C ALA A 151 15.49 -4.83 -28.27
#